data_AF-A0A1B0DC25-F1
#
_entry.id   AF-A0A1B0DC25-F1
#
_cell.length_a   1.000
_cell.length_b   1.000
_cell.length_c   1.000
_cell.angle_alpha   90.00
_cell.angle_beta   90.00
_cell.angle_gamma   90.00
#
_symmetry.space_group_name_H-M   'P 1'
#
loop_
_entity.id
_entity.type
_entity.pdbx_description
1 polymer ?
#
loop_
_entity_poly.entity_id
_entity_poly.type
_entity_poly.pdbx_seq_one_letter_code
_entity_poly.pdbx_strand_id
1 'polypeptide(L)'
;MLSRRIFSGFSRFSGNVRRSWSSVAVPELIDSITRTTDGEIDPEIVDETIKLNPQLLNYGLESWQSVLTTFRSQGFPSYMLMPLIVNHPMILRKSPEQITQGLNKWNTSQFGEKNVMKLITKYPTLLEIANDEMYLSNRIAHLQEYAETRKNVWTLFMNCPNLISDKTHVIDPKIKYLKQNMGVNLAEVLKSEV
;
A
#
# COMPACT_ATOMS: atom_id res chain seq x y z
N MET A 1 -11.14 -52.70 20.19
CA MET A 1 -9.77 -52.45 20.68
C MET A 1 -9.49 -50.96 20.55
N LEU A 2 -9.63 -50.25 21.67
CA LEU A 2 -9.24 -48.84 21.83
C LEU A 2 -7.74 -48.79 22.11
N SER A 3 -6.98 -47.95 21.40
CA SER A 3 -5.65 -47.56 21.83
C SER A 3 -5.51 -46.04 21.74
N ARG A 4 -5.64 -45.42 22.92
CA ARG A 4 -5.24 -44.05 23.22
C ARG A 4 -3.71 -43.98 23.33
N ARG A 5 -3.07 -43.00 22.69
CA ARG A 5 -1.76 -42.43 23.09
C ARG A 5 -1.89 -40.92 22.97
N ILE A 6 -2.21 -40.24 24.07
CA ILE A 6 -1.29 -39.50 24.96
C ILE A 6 -0.62 -38.32 24.25
N PHE A 7 -1.19 -37.14 24.52
CA PHE A 7 -0.56 -35.83 24.49
C PHE A 7 0.67 -35.79 25.42
N SER A 8 1.79 -35.25 24.96
CA SER A 8 2.60 -34.32 25.77
C SER A 8 3.79 -33.78 24.98
N GLY A 9 3.91 -32.46 24.95
CA GLY A 9 5.18 -31.76 24.77
C GLY A 9 5.56 -31.49 23.32
N PHE A 10 5.52 -30.22 22.93
CA PHE A 10 6.73 -29.46 22.58
C PHE A 10 6.33 -28.00 22.33
N SER A 11 6.09 -27.28 23.43
CA SER A 11 6.26 -25.84 23.46
C SER A 11 7.76 -25.55 23.33
N ARG A 12 8.21 -25.11 22.15
CA ARG A 12 9.55 -24.55 21.98
C ARG A 12 9.49 -23.18 21.32
N PHE A 13 9.77 -22.19 22.17
CA PHE A 13 10.54 -20.99 21.86
C PHE A 13 10.08 -20.17 20.66
N SER A 14 9.01 -19.38 20.86
CA SER A 14 8.95 -18.05 20.27
C SER A 14 10.00 -17.18 20.96
N GLY A 15 11.26 -17.32 20.52
CA GLY A 15 12.33 -16.40 20.86
C GLY A 15 12.02 -15.06 20.23
N ASN A 16 11.23 -14.23 20.90
CA ASN A 16 11.09 -12.83 20.61
C ASN A 16 12.39 -12.16 21.04
N VAL A 17 13.43 -12.30 20.21
CA VAL A 17 14.67 -11.55 20.35
C VAL A 17 14.29 -10.10 20.01
N ARG A 18 13.94 -9.32 21.03
CA ARG A 18 14.03 -7.86 20.97
C ARG A 18 15.50 -7.54 20.74
N ARG A 19 15.91 -7.48 19.47
CA ARG A 19 17.21 -6.89 19.09
C ARG A 19 17.13 -5.44 19.57
N SER A 20 17.90 -5.13 20.61
CA SER A 20 18.20 -3.74 20.95
C SER A 20 19.10 -3.25 19.83
N TRP A 21 18.52 -2.55 18.86
CA TRP A 21 19.26 -1.95 17.77
C TRP A 21 20.04 -0.77 18.36
N SER A 22 21.36 -0.90 18.38
CA SER A 22 22.32 0.04 18.96
C SER A 22 22.52 1.25 18.05
N SER A 23 23.25 2.27 18.52
CA SER A 23 23.68 3.46 17.76
C SER A 23 24.43 3.15 16.46
N VAL A 24 24.86 1.90 16.27
CA VAL A 24 25.60 1.42 15.09
C VAL A 24 24.69 1.12 13.90
N ALA A 25 23.42 0.81 14.13
CA ALA A 25 22.56 0.34 13.05
C ALA A 25 21.85 1.45 12.27
N VAL A 26 21.77 2.66 12.82
CA VAL A 26 21.21 3.83 12.13
C VAL A 26 22.14 4.33 11.02
N PRO A 27 23.46 4.51 11.25
CA PRO A 27 24.40 4.86 10.18
C PRO A 27 24.41 3.85 9.03
N GLU A 28 24.42 2.55 9.35
CA GLU A 28 24.41 1.49 8.33
C GLU A 28 23.13 1.50 7.47
N LEU A 29 21.97 1.77 8.10
CA LEU A 29 20.71 1.93 7.38
C LEU A 29 20.72 3.16 6.47
N ILE A 30 21.22 4.30 6.97
CA ILE A 30 21.34 5.54 6.21
C ILE A 30 22.23 5.31 4.98
N ASP A 31 23.45 4.81 5.18
CA ASP A 31 24.41 4.54 4.09
C ASP A 31 23.81 3.62 3.03
N SER A 32 23.10 2.58 3.47
CA SER A 32 22.39 1.66 2.58
C SER A 32 21.28 2.34 1.78
N ILE A 33 20.45 3.17 2.42
CA ILE A 33 19.37 3.89 1.72
C ILE A 33 19.97 4.87 0.71
N THR A 34 20.95 5.68 1.13
CA THR A 34 21.64 6.63 0.27
C THR A 34 22.24 5.95 -0.96
N ARG A 35 22.91 4.81 -0.78
CA ARG A 35 23.42 4.00 -1.91
C ARG A 35 22.29 3.46 -2.78
N THR A 36 21.21 2.94 -2.19
CA THR A 36 20.09 2.33 -2.93
C THR A 36 19.29 3.37 -3.72
N THR A 37 19.29 4.62 -3.29
CA THR A 37 18.60 5.72 -3.95
C THR A 37 19.53 6.64 -4.74
N ASP A 38 20.78 6.25 -4.95
CA ASP A 38 21.80 7.07 -5.64
C ASP A 38 21.92 8.50 -5.07
N GLY A 39 21.73 8.66 -3.75
CA GLY A 39 21.75 9.96 -3.07
C GLY A 39 20.50 10.83 -3.25
N GLU A 40 19.45 10.35 -3.92
CA GLU A 40 18.20 11.11 -4.09
C GLU A 40 17.43 11.33 -2.79
N ILE A 41 17.65 10.49 -1.77
CA ILE A 41 17.12 10.67 -0.42
C ILE A 41 18.24 11.20 0.47
N ASP A 42 18.01 12.38 1.05
CA ASP A 42 18.95 13.03 1.97
C ASP A 42 19.16 12.17 3.23
N PRO A 43 20.42 11.81 3.57
CA PRO A 43 20.77 11.14 4.82
C PRO A 43 20.16 11.78 6.07
N GLU A 44 20.08 13.12 6.13
CA GLU A 44 19.53 13.84 7.27
C GLU A 44 18.02 13.58 7.42
N ILE A 45 17.29 13.54 6.30
CA ILE A 45 15.86 13.20 6.30
C ILE A 45 15.65 11.77 6.80
N VAL A 46 16.52 10.83 6.43
CA VAL A 46 16.46 9.45 6.92
C VAL A 46 16.71 9.40 8.42
N ASP A 47 17.76 10.06 8.91
CA ASP A 47 18.09 10.12 10.34
C ASP A 47 16.95 10.73 11.17
N GLU A 48 16.43 11.88 10.75
CA GLU A 48 15.27 12.52 11.38
C GLU A 48 14.03 11.61 11.36
N THR A 49 13.78 10.95 10.23
CA THR A 49 12.66 10.02 10.09
C THR A 49 12.76 8.86 11.08
N ILE A 50 13.95 8.28 11.23
CA ILE A 50 14.19 7.18 12.17
C ILE A 50 14.07 7.66 13.62
N LYS A 51 14.55 8.86 13.95
CA LYS A 51 14.38 9.48 15.27
C LYS A 51 12.90 9.69 15.62
N LEU A 52 12.10 10.12 14.66
CA LEU A 52 10.65 10.31 14.82
C LEU A 52 9.88 8.98 14.83
N ASN A 53 10.41 7.94 14.18
CA ASN A 53 9.75 6.65 13.98
C ASN A 53 10.68 5.47 14.33
N PRO A 54 11.13 5.33 15.59
CA PRO A 54 12.12 4.32 15.97
C PRO A 54 11.66 2.88 15.72
N GLN A 55 10.35 2.63 15.62
CA GLN A 55 9.78 1.33 15.26
C GLN A 55 10.22 0.84 13.87
N LEU A 56 10.68 1.73 13.00
CA LEU A 56 11.22 1.43 11.68
C LEU A 56 12.53 0.62 11.74
N LEU A 57 13.25 0.68 12.86
CA LEU A 57 14.43 -0.14 13.12
C LEU A 57 14.10 -1.61 13.42
N ASN A 58 12.82 -1.96 13.58
CA ASN A 58 12.41 -3.36 13.72
C ASN A 58 12.53 -4.15 12.40
N TYR A 59 12.72 -3.46 11.27
CA TYR A 59 12.87 -4.06 9.95
C TYR A 59 14.35 -4.15 9.60
N GLY A 60 14.75 -5.27 9.00
CA GLY A 60 16.14 -5.47 8.59
C GLY A 60 16.52 -4.64 7.36
N LEU A 61 17.82 -4.38 7.21
CA LEU A 61 18.41 -3.66 6.08
C LEU A 61 17.96 -4.21 4.72
N GLU A 62 17.94 -5.54 4.60
CA GLU A 62 17.51 -6.24 3.38
C GLU A 62 16.07 -5.91 2.99
N SER A 63 15.16 -5.76 3.97
CA SER A 63 13.78 -5.38 3.73
C SER A 63 13.67 -3.97 3.14
N TRP A 64 14.46 -3.03 3.67
CA TRP A 64 14.55 -1.66 3.14
C TRP A 64 15.07 -1.64 1.71
N GLN A 65 16.21 -2.28 1.47
CA GLN A 65 16.82 -2.36 0.15
C GLN A 65 15.87 -3.00 -0.86
N SER A 66 15.30 -4.15 -0.50
CA SER A 66 14.38 -4.90 -1.35
C SER A 66 13.20 -4.05 -1.80
N VAL A 67 12.52 -3.37 -0.86
CA VAL A 67 11.38 -2.51 -1.17
C VAL A 67 11.79 -1.29 -1.99
N LEU A 68 12.83 -0.57 -1.58
CA LEU A 68 13.29 0.64 -2.28
C LEU A 68 13.72 0.34 -3.72
N THR A 69 14.56 -0.68 -3.92
CA THR A 69 15.00 -1.10 -5.26
C THR A 69 13.83 -1.58 -6.10
N THR A 70 12.88 -2.34 -5.52
CA THR A 70 11.71 -2.81 -6.26
C THR A 70 10.87 -1.62 -6.74
N PHE A 71 10.48 -0.70 -5.86
CA PHE A 71 9.67 0.45 -6.28
C PHE A 71 10.41 1.35 -7.28
N ARG A 72 11.72 1.60 -7.10
CA ARG A 72 12.52 2.35 -8.10
C ARG A 72 12.54 1.65 -9.45
N SER A 73 12.68 0.32 -9.48
CA SER A 73 12.63 -0.47 -10.73
C SER A 73 11.27 -0.38 -11.44
N GLN A 74 10.21 -0.07 -10.69
CA GLN A 74 8.86 0.15 -11.18
C GLN A 74 8.57 1.64 -11.48
N GLY A 75 9.61 2.49 -11.52
CA GLY A 75 9.52 3.90 -11.91
C GLY A 75 9.16 4.86 -10.77
N PHE A 76 9.01 4.40 -9.53
CA PHE A 76 8.66 5.30 -8.43
C PHE A 76 9.85 6.21 -8.10
N PRO A 77 9.63 7.54 -8.05
CA PRO A 77 10.69 8.47 -7.70
C PRO A 77 10.96 8.44 -6.20
N SER A 78 12.21 8.68 -5.79
CA SER A 78 12.65 8.52 -4.40
C SER A 78 11.88 9.38 -3.40
N TYR A 79 11.42 10.57 -3.81
CA TYR A 79 10.61 11.46 -2.95
C TYR A 79 9.26 10.85 -2.53
N MET A 80 8.75 9.83 -3.24
CA MET A 80 7.52 9.12 -2.84
C MET A 80 7.79 7.97 -1.86
N LEU A 81 9.03 7.47 -1.78
CA LEU A 81 9.35 6.24 -1.07
C LEU A 81 9.42 6.43 0.45
N MET A 82 10.03 7.53 0.93
CA MET A 82 10.05 7.81 2.37
C MET A 82 8.64 8.01 2.94
N PRO A 83 7.77 8.86 2.35
CA PRO A 83 6.39 8.97 2.81
C PRO A 83 5.63 7.65 2.77
N LEU A 84 5.84 6.82 1.74
CA LEU A 84 5.25 5.48 1.65
C LEU A 84 5.63 4.61 2.86
N ILE A 85 6.92 4.51 3.16
CA ILE A 85 7.43 3.64 4.23
C ILE A 85 7.04 4.17 5.61
N VAL A 86 7.14 5.49 5.83
CA VAL A 86 6.80 6.11 7.12
C VAL A 86 5.33 5.95 7.45
N ASN A 87 4.44 6.24 6.49
CA ASN A 87 3.00 6.13 6.71
C ASN A 87 2.52 4.67 6.72
N HIS A 88 3.23 3.76 6.04
CA HIS A 88 2.85 2.36 5.94
C HIS A 88 4.03 1.40 6.14
N PRO A 89 4.61 1.29 7.36
CA PRO A 89 5.80 0.46 7.61
C PRO A 89 5.64 -1.01 7.24
N MET A 90 4.40 -1.53 7.19
CA MET A 90 4.12 -2.89 6.74
C MET A 90 4.54 -3.17 5.29
N ILE A 91 4.75 -2.13 4.47
CA ILE A 91 5.28 -2.29 3.11
C ILE A 91 6.64 -2.99 3.10
N LEU A 92 7.48 -2.77 4.14
CA LEU A 92 8.79 -3.40 4.32
C LEU A 92 8.72 -4.92 4.51
N ARG A 93 7.52 -5.50 4.69
CA ARG A 93 7.33 -6.96 4.73
C ARG A 93 7.01 -7.57 3.37
N LYS A 94 6.73 -6.76 2.35
CA LYS A 94 6.38 -7.26 1.03
C LYS A 94 7.62 -7.71 0.29
N SER A 95 7.50 -8.86 -0.37
CA SER A 95 8.48 -9.33 -1.35
C SER A 95 8.43 -8.49 -2.62
N PRO A 96 9.52 -8.45 -3.40
CA PRO A 96 9.54 -7.83 -4.72
C PRO A 96 8.40 -8.33 -5.62
N GLU A 97 8.14 -9.64 -5.62
CA GLU A 97 7.11 -10.28 -6.42
C GLU A 97 5.72 -9.76 -6.04
N GLN A 98 5.43 -9.62 -4.74
CA GLN A 98 4.14 -9.09 -4.28
C GLN A 98 3.94 -7.63 -4.71
N ILE A 99 5.00 -6.82 -4.68
CA ILE A 99 4.94 -5.42 -5.12
C ILE A 99 4.71 -5.35 -6.63
N THR A 100 5.55 -6.03 -7.41
CA THR A 100 5.46 -6.02 -8.88
C THR A 100 4.15 -6.60 -9.38
N GLN A 101 3.69 -7.74 -8.84
CA GLN A 101 2.39 -8.31 -9.20
C GLN A 101 1.24 -7.38 -8.81
N GLY A 102 1.32 -6.75 -7.63
CA GLY A 102 0.34 -5.77 -7.19
C GLY A 102 0.24 -4.60 -8.16
N LEU A 103 1.37 -4.00 -8.54
CA LEU A 103 1.45 -2.89 -9.48
C LEU A 103 0.98 -3.27 -10.89
N ASN A 104 1.33 -4.47 -11.37
CA ASN A 104 0.93 -4.92 -12.70
C ASN A 104 -0.59 -4.98 -12.88
N LYS A 105 -1.35 -5.28 -11.83
CA LYS A 105 -2.82 -5.26 -11.85
C LYS A 105 -3.37 -3.87 -12.14
N TRP A 106 -2.64 -2.82 -11.78
CA TRP A 106 -3.04 -1.43 -12.01
C TRP A 106 -2.73 -0.94 -13.42
N ASN A 107 -1.91 -1.65 -14.21
CA ASN A 107 -1.55 -1.24 -15.57
C ASN A 107 -2.77 -1.18 -16.50
N THR A 108 -3.78 -2.02 -16.26
CA THR A 108 -5.02 -2.05 -17.07
C THR A 108 -6.04 -0.96 -16.67
N SER A 109 -5.80 -0.22 -15.59
CA SER A 109 -6.72 0.82 -15.10
C SER A 109 -6.83 2.05 -16.01
N GLN A 110 -5.83 2.27 -16.86
CA GLN A 110 -5.71 3.47 -17.71
C GLN A 110 -5.77 4.81 -16.93
N PHE A 111 -5.43 4.81 -15.64
CA PHE A 111 -5.29 6.06 -14.86
C PHE A 111 -4.02 6.85 -15.19
N GLY A 112 -3.05 6.19 -15.82
CA GLY A 112 -1.71 6.72 -16.06
C GLY A 112 -0.78 6.42 -14.88
N GLU A 113 0.49 6.18 -15.21
CA GLU A 113 1.53 5.74 -14.28
C GLU A 113 1.65 6.63 -13.04
N LYS A 114 1.76 7.95 -13.22
CA LYS A 114 1.89 8.92 -12.11
C LYS A 114 0.69 8.87 -11.15
N ASN A 115 -0.52 8.62 -11.66
CA ASN A 115 -1.73 8.55 -10.85
C ASN A 115 -1.84 7.24 -10.08
N VAL A 116 -1.38 6.14 -10.68
CA VAL A 116 -1.23 4.85 -9.99
C VAL A 116 -0.20 4.97 -8.88
N MET A 117 0.97 5.57 -9.15
CA MET A 117 2.01 5.78 -8.14
C MET A 117 1.47 6.58 -6.95
N LYS A 118 0.78 7.69 -7.18
CA LYS A 118 0.13 8.47 -6.12
C LYS A 118 -0.86 7.65 -5.30
N LEU A 119 -1.70 6.85 -5.97
CA LEU A 119 -2.70 6.02 -5.32
C LEU A 119 -2.05 4.95 -4.43
N ILE A 120 -1.02 4.26 -4.94
CA ILE A 120 -0.31 3.22 -4.20
C ILE A 120 0.51 3.80 -3.05
N THR A 121 1.17 4.95 -3.24
CA THR A 121 1.89 5.64 -2.17
C THR A 121 0.95 6.02 -1.01
N LYS A 122 -0.28 6.42 -1.33
CA LYS A 122 -1.30 6.77 -0.32
C LYS A 122 -1.98 5.55 0.31
N TYR A 123 -2.17 4.47 -0.45
CA TYR A 123 -2.87 3.27 -0.01
C TYR A 123 -2.16 1.98 -0.47
N PRO A 124 -1.07 1.56 0.20
CA PRO A 124 -0.25 0.44 -0.26
C PRO A 124 -0.94 -0.92 -0.12
N THR A 125 -2.02 -1.00 0.67
CA THR A 125 -2.90 -2.17 0.76
C THR A 125 -3.54 -2.51 -0.59
N LEU A 126 -3.61 -1.55 -1.52
CA LEU A 126 -4.12 -1.76 -2.87
C LEU A 126 -3.21 -2.60 -3.78
N LEU A 127 -2.02 -2.98 -3.31
CA LEU A 127 -1.20 -4.02 -3.95
C LEU A 127 -1.81 -5.42 -3.77
N GLU A 128 -2.71 -5.59 -2.78
CA GLU A 128 -3.32 -6.88 -2.42
C GLU A 128 -4.71 -7.09 -3.03
N ILE A 129 -5.07 -6.31 -4.06
CA ILE A 129 -6.35 -6.49 -4.76
C ILE A 129 -6.45 -7.90 -5.37
N ALA A 130 -7.70 -8.37 -5.53
CA ALA A 130 -8.02 -9.71 -6.00
C ALA A 130 -7.23 -10.09 -7.26
N ASN A 131 -6.80 -11.35 -7.31
CA ASN A 131 -6.00 -11.88 -8.41
C ASN A 131 -6.89 -12.35 -9.58
N ASP A 132 -7.71 -11.44 -10.08
CA ASP A 132 -8.57 -11.62 -11.25
C ASP A 132 -8.28 -10.45 -12.21
N GLU A 133 -7.87 -10.78 -13.42
CA GLU A 133 -7.45 -9.83 -14.45
C GLU A 133 -8.55 -8.81 -14.80
N MET A 134 -9.82 -9.24 -14.72
CA MET A 134 -10.96 -8.39 -15.03
C MET A 134 -11.50 -7.64 -13.81
N TYR A 135 -11.02 -7.95 -12.60
CA TYR A 135 -11.57 -7.38 -11.37
C TYR A 135 -11.53 -5.85 -11.38
N LEU A 136 -10.35 -5.29 -11.65
CA LEU A 136 -10.15 -3.85 -11.58
C LEU A 136 -10.86 -3.12 -12.73
N SER A 137 -10.82 -3.66 -13.94
CA SER A 137 -11.47 -3.06 -15.11
C SER A 137 -12.99 -3.06 -14.97
N ASN A 138 -13.59 -4.16 -14.49
CA ASN A 138 -15.02 -4.25 -14.19
C ASN A 138 -15.41 -3.29 -13.07
N ARG A 139 -14.61 -3.19 -12.01
CA ARG A 139 -14.86 -2.25 -10.91
C ARG A 139 -14.86 -0.80 -11.40
N ILE A 140 -13.88 -0.43 -12.23
CA ILE A 140 -13.78 0.92 -12.81
C ILE A 140 -14.99 1.17 -13.72
N ALA A 141 -15.34 0.24 -14.61
CA ALA A 141 -16.49 0.37 -15.50
C ALA A 141 -17.79 0.59 -14.71
N HIS A 142 -18.04 -0.24 -13.70
CA HIS A 142 -19.22 -0.13 -12.82
C HIS A 142 -19.32 1.24 -12.14
N LEU A 143 -18.23 1.72 -11.53
CA LEU A 143 -18.24 3.02 -10.86
C LEU A 143 -18.32 4.19 -11.86
N GLN A 144 -17.82 4.00 -13.07
CA GLN A 144 -17.87 5.00 -14.13
C GLN A 144 -19.31 5.27 -14.60
N GLU A 145 -20.22 4.30 -14.49
CA GLU A 145 -21.67 4.51 -14.76
C GLU A 145 -22.29 5.60 -13.86
N TYR A 146 -21.75 5.77 -12.65
CA TYR A 146 -22.22 6.77 -11.69
C TYR A 146 -21.33 8.02 -11.62
N ALA A 147 -20.02 7.85 -11.82
CA ALA A 147 -19.04 8.92 -11.74
C ALA A 147 -18.84 9.66 -13.07
N GLU A 148 -19.47 9.20 -14.15
CA GLU A 148 -19.43 9.73 -15.53
C GLU A 148 -18.09 9.58 -16.24
N THR A 149 -16.99 9.94 -15.57
CA THR A 149 -15.65 9.94 -16.15
C THR A 149 -14.67 9.09 -15.36
N ARG A 150 -13.65 8.56 -16.05
CA ARG A 150 -12.58 7.80 -15.41
C ARG A 150 -11.74 8.65 -14.44
N LYS A 151 -11.58 9.94 -14.73
CA LYS A 151 -10.94 10.89 -13.81
C LYS A 151 -11.69 10.96 -12.48
N ASN A 152 -13.02 11.00 -12.53
CA ASN A 152 -13.85 10.99 -11.33
C ASN A 152 -13.75 9.67 -10.57
N VAL A 153 -13.65 8.52 -11.26
CA VAL A 153 -13.38 7.22 -10.60
C VAL A 153 -12.02 7.22 -9.90
N TRP A 154 -10.99 7.78 -10.51
CA TRP A 154 -9.69 7.94 -9.84
C TRP A 154 -9.81 8.81 -8.58
N THR A 155 -10.52 9.94 -8.66
CA THR A 155 -10.79 10.79 -7.48
C THR A 155 -11.56 10.03 -6.40
N LEU A 156 -12.55 9.21 -6.78
CA LEU A 156 -13.27 8.34 -5.83
C LEU A 156 -12.33 7.39 -5.10
N PHE A 157 -11.39 6.75 -5.79
CA PHE A 157 -10.41 5.87 -5.14
C PHE A 157 -9.43 6.63 -4.25
N MET A 158 -9.07 7.87 -4.62
CA MET A 158 -8.22 8.72 -3.78
C MET A 158 -8.90 9.16 -2.48
N ASN A 159 -10.22 9.33 -2.49
CA ASN A 159 -11.02 9.74 -1.34
C ASN A 159 -11.54 8.54 -0.52
N CYS A 160 -11.90 7.46 -1.20
CA CYS A 160 -12.56 6.28 -0.66
C CYS A 160 -11.95 4.99 -1.25
N PRO A 161 -10.73 4.58 -0.84
CA PRO A 161 -10.04 3.41 -1.41
C PRO A 161 -10.80 2.10 -1.19
N ASN A 162 -11.64 2.01 -0.16
CA ASN A 162 -12.46 0.82 0.12
C ASN A 162 -13.44 0.49 -1.02
N LEU A 163 -13.81 1.47 -1.87
CA LEU A 163 -14.66 1.22 -3.05
C LEU A 163 -14.05 0.20 -4.02
N ILE A 164 -12.75 -0.03 -3.96
CA ILE A 164 -12.07 -1.03 -4.79
C ILE A 164 -12.49 -2.43 -4.36
N SER A 165 -12.57 -2.71 -3.06
CA SER A 165 -12.81 -4.04 -2.46
C SER A 165 -14.24 -4.26 -1.96
N ASP A 166 -14.99 -3.20 -1.68
CA ASP A 166 -16.35 -3.28 -1.16
C ASP A 166 -17.31 -4.01 -2.12
N LYS A 167 -18.23 -4.79 -1.58
CA LYS A 167 -19.18 -5.56 -2.39
C LYS A 167 -20.19 -4.63 -3.07
N THR A 168 -20.50 -4.89 -4.33
CA THR A 168 -21.40 -4.03 -5.13
C THR A 168 -22.78 -3.84 -4.48
N HIS A 169 -23.35 -4.88 -3.85
CA HIS A 169 -24.63 -4.76 -3.13
C HIS A 169 -24.58 -3.87 -1.88
N VAL A 170 -23.39 -3.51 -1.39
CA VAL A 170 -23.19 -2.55 -0.29
C VAL A 170 -23.04 -1.13 -0.84
N ILE A 171 -22.38 -0.99 -2.00
CA ILE A 171 -22.08 0.31 -2.63
C ILE A 171 -23.33 0.85 -3.35
N ASP A 172 -23.98 0.04 -4.17
CA ASP A 172 -25.05 0.48 -5.08
C ASP A 172 -26.24 1.12 -4.36
N PRO A 173 -26.74 0.57 -3.23
CA PRO A 173 -27.83 1.22 -2.50
C PRO A 173 -27.45 2.61 -1.99
N LYS A 174 -26.18 2.82 -1.58
CA LYS A 174 -25.69 4.12 -1.10
C LYS A 174 -25.63 5.13 -2.23
N ILE A 175 -25.09 4.74 -3.39
CA ILE A 175 -25.04 5.61 -4.57
C ILE A 175 -26.46 5.94 -5.05
N LYS A 176 -27.36 4.94 -5.09
CA LYS A 176 -28.77 5.15 -5.46
C LYS A 176 -29.47 6.10 -4.49
N TYR A 177 -29.24 5.95 -3.18
CA TYR A 177 -29.79 6.85 -2.18
C TYR A 177 -29.34 8.31 -2.40
N LEU A 178 -28.04 8.55 -2.64
CA LEU A 178 -27.53 9.89 -2.95
C LEU A 178 -28.27 10.51 -4.15
N LYS A 179 -28.43 9.74 -5.22
CA LYS A 179 -29.08 10.21 -6.44
C LYS A 179 -30.59 10.41 -6.28
N GLN A 180 -31.28 9.45 -5.68
CA GLN A 180 -32.74 9.38 -5.68
C GLN A 180 -33.36 10.11 -4.48
N ASN A 181 -32.74 10.03 -3.31
CA ASN A 181 -33.28 10.61 -2.08
C ASN A 181 -32.67 11.96 -1.75
N MET A 182 -31.38 12.16 -2.04
CA MET A 182 -30.70 13.44 -1.77
C MET A 182 -30.65 14.35 -3.00
N GLY A 183 -30.94 13.82 -4.20
CA GLY A 183 -30.91 14.59 -5.45
C GLY A 183 -29.50 15.01 -5.87
N VAL A 184 -28.45 14.34 -5.38
CA VAL A 184 -27.05 14.67 -5.67
C VAL A 184 -26.40 13.52 -6.45
N ASN A 185 -25.72 13.84 -7.55
CA ASN A 185 -24.97 12.87 -8.33
C ASN A 185 -23.60 12.60 -7.72
N LEU A 186 -23.06 11.40 -7.91
CA LEU A 186 -21.74 11.04 -7.37
C LEU A 186 -20.63 11.96 -7.89
N ALA A 187 -20.73 12.43 -9.14
CA ALA A 187 -19.81 13.40 -9.72
C ALA A 187 -19.86 14.78 -9.04
N GLU A 188 -20.99 15.16 -8.43
CA GLU A 188 -21.15 16.41 -7.67
C GLU A 188 -20.58 16.26 -6.26
N VAL A 189 -20.76 15.09 -5.62
CA VAL A 189 -20.14 14.76 -4.33
C VAL A 189 -18.61 14.85 -4.39
N LEU A 190 -18.01 14.59 -5.55
CA LEU A 190 -16.57 14.75 -5.75
C LEU A 190 -16.09 16.21 -5.81
N LYS A 191 -17.00 17.14 -6.11
CA LYS A 191 -16.72 18.59 -6.21
C LYS A 191 -16.99 19.33 -4.91
N SER A 192 -17.78 18.75 -4.01
CA SER A 192 -17.89 19.25 -2.64
C SER A 192 -16.58 18.95 -1.92
N GLU A 193 -15.67 19.91 -1.92
CA GLU A 193 -14.52 19.92 -1.02
C GLU A 193 -15.04 19.79 0.42
N VAL A 194 -14.38 18.93 1.21
CA VAL A 194 -14.44 18.96 2.67
C VAL A 194 -13.21 19.70 3.16
#